data_AF-A0A6B3HH74-F1
#
_entry.id   AF-A0A6B3HH74-F1
#
_cell.length_a   1.000
_cell.length_b   1.000
_cell.length_c   1.000
_cell.angle_alpha   90.00
_cell.angle_beta   90.00
_cell.angle_gamma   90.00
#
_symmetry.space_group_name_H-M   'P 1'
#
loop_
_entity.id
_entity.type
_entity.pdbx_description
1 polymer ?
#
loop_
_entity_poly.entity_id
_entity_poly.type
_entity_poly.pdbx_seq_one_letter_code
_entity_poly.pdbx_strand_id
1 'polypeptide(L)'
;ITVGGAIASDVHGRDHPGAGSLARHVDALELLTADGEVRTVTPGTALFDATTGGLGLTGVILSATLRLKRVATPLISVSTERATDLDDLLARFTAVGDRPGGPQSYASAWIDLLARGRATGRGVLTQGEHAPLSVLPAHARRT
;
A
#
# COMPACT_ATOMS: atom_id res chain seq x y z
N ILE A 1 -14.04 -0.76 -1.88
CA ILE A 1 -13.52 0.10 -2.98
C ILE A 1 -13.61 -0.68 -4.29
N THR A 2 -13.93 -0.05 -5.42
CA THR A 2 -13.84 -0.67 -6.76
C THR A 2 -12.45 -0.44 -7.35
N VAL A 3 -12.06 -1.19 -8.38
CA VAL A 3 -10.78 -0.98 -9.09
C VAL A 3 -10.71 0.43 -9.69
N GLY A 4 -11.76 0.87 -10.40
CA GLY A 4 -11.80 2.22 -10.96
C GLY A 4 -11.67 3.33 -9.91
N GLY A 5 -12.38 3.22 -8.78
CA GLY A 5 -12.28 4.21 -7.71
C GLY A 5 -10.90 4.21 -7.02
N ALA A 6 -10.29 3.03 -6.89
CA ALA A 6 -8.95 2.90 -6.31
C ALA A 6 -7.87 3.52 -7.20
N ILE A 7 -7.96 3.36 -8.52
CA ILE A 7 -7.05 3.95 -9.51
C ILE A 7 -7.30 5.47 -9.59
N ALA A 8 -8.56 5.88 -9.68
CA ALA A 8 -8.93 7.30 -9.73
C ALA A 8 -8.53 8.08 -8.48
N SER A 9 -8.40 7.42 -7.32
CA SER A 9 -7.93 8.06 -6.07
C SER A 9 -6.45 7.79 -5.78
N ASP A 10 -5.76 7.06 -6.67
CA ASP A 10 -4.41 6.52 -6.48
C ASP A 10 -4.12 6.02 -5.06
N VAL A 11 -4.94 5.09 -4.59
CA VAL A 11 -4.90 4.63 -3.19
C VAL A 11 -3.57 4.00 -2.81
N HIS A 12 -3.22 4.10 -1.53
CA HIS A 12 -2.00 3.52 -0.97
C HIS A 12 -2.27 2.58 0.21
N GLY A 13 -1.32 1.71 0.50
CA GLY A 13 -1.37 0.72 1.57
C GLY A 13 -0.31 0.92 2.65
N ARG A 14 -0.23 -0.05 3.57
CA ARG A 14 0.80 -0.07 4.65
C ARG A 14 2.21 -0.38 4.11
N ASP A 15 2.32 -0.88 2.90
CA ASP A 15 3.57 -1.14 2.19
C ASP A 15 3.98 0.02 1.26
N HIS A 16 3.27 1.16 1.29
CA HIS A 16 3.53 2.30 0.40
C HIS A 16 5.00 2.77 0.33
N PRO A 17 5.77 2.85 1.43
CA PRO A 17 7.17 3.28 1.35
C PRO A 17 8.01 2.47 0.36
N GLY A 18 7.67 1.19 0.20
CA GLY A 18 8.37 0.30 -0.70
C GLY A 18 7.60 0.00 -2.00
N ALA A 19 6.31 -0.29 -1.90
CA ALA A 19 5.46 -0.66 -3.02
C ALA A 19 5.06 0.55 -3.88
N GLY A 20 4.87 1.73 -3.28
CA GLY A 20 4.19 2.87 -3.88
C GLY A 20 2.66 2.79 -3.77
N SER A 21 1.97 3.66 -4.50
CA SER A 21 0.51 3.67 -4.63
C SER A 21 0.03 2.70 -5.72
N LEU A 22 -1.29 2.51 -5.84
CA LEU A 22 -1.90 1.55 -6.76
C LEU A 22 -1.51 1.81 -8.22
N ALA A 23 -1.37 3.06 -8.65
CA ALA A 23 -1.02 3.41 -10.03
C ALA A 23 0.27 2.73 -10.52
N ARG A 24 1.24 2.53 -9.61
CA ARG A 24 2.51 1.85 -9.93
C ARG A 24 2.32 0.37 -10.32
N HIS A 25 1.16 -0.20 -10.04
CA HIS A 25 0.81 -1.60 -10.29
C HIS A 25 -0.22 -1.76 -11.43
N VAL A 26 -0.59 -0.68 -12.12
CA VAL A 26 -1.46 -0.72 -13.30
C VAL A 26 -0.60 -0.79 -14.54
N ASP A 27 -0.80 -1.82 -15.36
CA ASP A 27 -0.08 -1.97 -16.64
C ASP A 27 -0.86 -1.32 -17.80
N ALA A 28 -2.20 -1.29 -17.72
CA ALA A 28 -3.06 -0.65 -18.72
C ALA A 28 -4.48 -0.35 -18.16
N LEU A 29 -5.16 0.61 -18.77
CA LEU A 29 -6.57 0.98 -18.54
C LEU A 29 -7.32 1.02 -19.86
N GLU A 30 -8.60 0.64 -19.86
CA GLU A 30 -9.55 1.06 -20.90
C GLU A 30 -10.38 2.23 -20.37
N LEU A 31 -10.25 3.40 -20.97
CA LEU A 31 -10.85 4.66 -20.51
C LEU A 31 -11.85 5.18 -21.54
N LEU A 32 -13.11 5.33 -21.14
CA LEU A 32 -14.12 6.07 -21.92
C LEU A 32 -13.98 7.56 -21.64
N THR A 33 -13.68 8.35 -22.67
CA THR A 33 -13.48 9.80 -22.57
C THR A 33 -14.70 10.58 -23.07
N ALA A 34 -14.67 11.90 -22.87
CA ALA A 34 -15.81 12.79 -23.15
C ALA A 34 -16.26 12.85 -24.62
N ASP A 35 -15.37 12.51 -25.55
CA ASP A 35 -15.68 12.39 -26.99
C ASP A 35 -16.38 11.06 -27.34
N GLY A 36 -16.63 10.18 -26.37
CA GLY A 36 -17.32 8.90 -26.56
C GLY A 36 -16.40 7.75 -26.99
N GLU A 37 -15.11 8.01 -27.19
CA GLU A 37 -14.14 7.02 -27.60
C GLU A 37 -13.55 6.25 -26.40
N VAL A 38 -13.24 4.98 -26.62
CA VAL A 38 -12.52 4.15 -25.63
C VAL A 38 -11.04 4.11 -26.00
N ARG A 39 -10.20 4.48 -25.04
CA ARG A 39 -8.75 4.55 -25.21
C ARG A 39 -8.07 3.55 -24.30
N THR A 40 -7.14 2.76 -24.85
CA THR A 40 -6.14 2.04 -24.06
C THR A 40 -5.10 3.03 -23.56
N VAL A 41 -4.97 3.16 -22.24
CA VAL A 41 -4.09 4.12 -21.58
C VAL A 41 -3.07 3.36 -20.75
N THR A 42 -1.77 3.61 -21.00
CA THR A 42 -0.66 2.90 -20.37
C THR A 42 0.27 3.86 -19.60
N PRO A 43 1.02 3.37 -18.61
CA PRO A 43 1.99 4.18 -17.86
C PRO A 43 2.96 4.95 -18.75
N GLY A 44 3.33 6.17 -18.33
CA GLY A 44 4.25 7.05 -19.06
C GLY A 44 3.56 7.92 -20.12
N THR A 45 2.23 7.85 -20.25
CA THR A 45 1.45 8.77 -21.07
C THR A 45 0.82 9.85 -20.19
N ALA A 46 0.69 11.08 -20.71
CA ALA A 46 0.07 12.18 -19.97
C ALA A 46 -1.37 11.89 -19.54
N LEU A 47 -2.11 11.12 -20.36
CA LEU A 47 -3.48 10.71 -20.03
C LEU A 47 -3.53 9.69 -18.88
N PHE A 48 -2.54 8.79 -18.78
CA PHE A 48 -2.43 7.88 -17.65
C PHE A 48 -2.17 8.65 -16.37
N ASP A 49 -1.16 9.51 -16.36
CA ASP A 49 -0.74 10.28 -15.19
C ASP A 49 -1.86 11.21 -14.69
N ALA A 50 -2.66 11.77 -15.60
CA ALA A 50 -3.84 12.57 -15.26
C ALA A 50 -5.03 11.74 -14.76
N THR A 51 -5.14 10.48 -15.18
CA THR A 51 -6.26 9.58 -14.80
C THR A 51 -6.02 8.96 -13.43
N THR A 52 -4.80 8.53 -13.14
CA THR A 52 -4.41 7.99 -11.83
C THR A 52 -4.36 9.11 -10.80
N GLY A 53 -5.23 9.06 -9.79
CA GLY A 53 -5.42 10.18 -8.86
C GLY A 53 -6.31 11.32 -9.43
N GLY A 54 -6.82 11.18 -10.66
CA GLY A 54 -7.65 12.18 -11.34
C GLY A 54 -9.11 12.22 -10.91
N LEU A 55 -9.52 11.41 -9.92
CA LEU A 55 -10.87 11.37 -9.34
C LEU A 55 -12.00 11.15 -10.38
N GLY A 56 -11.68 10.53 -11.51
CA GLY A 56 -12.62 10.28 -12.62
C GLY A 56 -12.85 11.48 -13.55
N LEU A 57 -12.08 12.55 -13.41
CA LEU A 57 -12.23 13.78 -14.21
C LEU A 57 -11.69 13.67 -15.64
N THR A 58 -10.98 12.59 -15.96
CA THR A 58 -10.47 12.30 -17.31
C THR A 58 -11.39 11.38 -18.12
N GLY A 59 -12.38 10.76 -17.48
CA GLY A 59 -13.26 9.77 -18.10
C GLY A 59 -13.71 8.66 -17.15
N VAL A 60 -14.35 7.63 -17.70
CA VAL A 60 -14.81 6.46 -16.96
C VAL A 60 -13.87 5.29 -17.22
N ILE A 61 -13.21 4.78 -16.18
CA ILE A 61 -12.39 3.56 -16.27
C ILE A 61 -13.33 2.37 -16.44
N LEU A 62 -13.25 1.70 -17.59
CA LEU A 62 -14.08 0.53 -17.94
C LEU A 62 -13.42 -0.77 -17.49
N SER A 63 -12.09 -0.88 -17.65
CA SER A 63 -11.31 -2.04 -17.22
C SER A 63 -9.86 -1.65 -16.94
N ALA A 64 -9.11 -2.53 -16.26
CA ALA A 64 -7.70 -2.33 -15.94
C ALA A 64 -6.95 -3.67 -15.92
N THR A 65 -5.68 -3.63 -16.34
CA THR A 65 -4.73 -4.73 -16.17
C THR A 65 -3.81 -4.41 -14.99
N LEU A 66 -3.77 -5.31 -14.02
CA LEU A 66 -3.01 -5.12 -12.77
C LEU A 66 -1.89 -6.14 -12.62
N ARG A 67 -0.71 -5.67 -12.22
CA ARG A 67 0.42 -6.52 -11.84
C ARG A 67 0.38 -6.82 -10.35
N LEU A 68 0.07 -8.07 -10.02
CA LEU A 68 -0.07 -8.51 -8.64
C LEU A 68 1.27 -8.93 -7.99
N LYS A 69 1.37 -8.78 -6.67
CA LYS A 69 2.46 -9.32 -5.86
C LYS A 69 2.24 -10.82 -5.66
N ARG A 70 3.25 -11.62 -6.00
CA ARG A 70 3.26 -13.06 -5.66
C ARG A 70 3.55 -13.23 -4.18
N VAL A 71 2.76 -14.08 -3.51
CA VAL A 71 2.92 -14.39 -2.08
C VAL A 71 2.93 -15.91 -1.91
N ALA A 72 3.75 -16.40 -0.97
CA ALA A 72 3.84 -17.83 -0.69
C ALA A 72 2.62 -18.33 0.10
N THR A 73 2.05 -17.47 0.94
CA THR A 73 0.87 -17.77 1.76
C THR A 73 0.00 -16.51 1.88
N PRO A 74 -1.30 -16.67 2.16
CA PRO A 74 -2.20 -15.55 2.44
C PRO A 74 -2.01 -14.98 3.86
N LEU A 75 -1.10 -15.53 4.67
CA LEU A 75 -0.91 -15.15 6.07
C LEU A 75 0.19 -14.10 6.21
N ILE A 76 0.11 -13.30 7.28
CA ILE A 76 1.08 -12.25 7.61
C ILE A 76 1.70 -12.56 8.98
N SER A 77 3.02 -12.53 9.07
CA SER A 77 3.74 -12.46 10.35
C SER A 77 3.71 -11.02 10.84
N VAL A 78 3.23 -10.79 12.07
CA VAL A 78 3.01 -9.44 12.60
C VAL A 78 3.82 -9.21 13.87
N SER A 79 4.52 -8.08 13.94
CA SER A 79 5.13 -7.55 15.16
C SER A 79 4.40 -6.26 15.58
N THR A 80 4.17 -6.11 16.88
CA THR A 80 3.58 -4.89 17.45
C THR A 80 4.44 -4.39 18.59
N GLU A 81 4.85 -3.14 18.53
CA GLU A 81 5.71 -2.48 19.51
C GLU A 81 5.04 -1.21 20.04
N ARG A 82 5.28 -0.90 21.31
CA ARG A 82 4.84 0.37 21.92
C ARG A 82 6.00 1.34 21.94
N ALA A 83 5.77 2.54 21.41
CA ALA A 83 6.68 3.67 21.54
C ALA A 83 6.26 4.55 22.72
N THR A 84 7.23 5.09 23.43
CA THR A 84 7.04 5.84 24.68
C THR A 84 6.71 7.31 24.47
N ASP A 85 7.12 7.87 23.32
CA ASP A 85 6.88 9.23 22.86
C ASP A 85 6.98 9.31 21.33
N LEU A 86 6.88 10.52 20.77
CA LEU A 86 6.94 10.74 19.32
C LEU A 86 8.31 10.43 18.71
N ASP A 87 9.40 10.80 19.39
CA ASP A 87 10.76 10.62 18.86
C ASP A 87 11.11 9.14 18.79
N ASP A 88 10.81 8.38 19.85
CA ASP A 88 10.92 6.92 19.89
C ASP A 88 10.06 6.27 18.80
N LEU A 89 8.84 6.76 18.56
CA LEU A 89 7.97 6.23 17.53
C LEU A 89 8.55 6.44 16.13
N LEU A 90 8.99 7.66 15.80
CA LEU A 90 9.53 8.01 14.49
C LEU A 90 10.85 7.29 14.24
N ALA A 91 11.72 7.19 15.25
CA ALA A 91 12.97 6.44 15.15
C ALA A 91 12.71 4.97 14.82
N ARG A 92 11.78 4.31 15.54
CA ARG A 92 11.38 2.92 15.25
C ARG A 92 10.77 2.78 13.87
N PHE A 93 9.87 3.69 13.47
CA PHE A 93 9.20 3.63 12.17
C PHE A 93 10.20 3.75 11.02
N THR A 94 11.16 4.66 11.14
CA THR A 94 12.20 4.89 10.11
C THR A 94 13.12 3.67 9.99
N ALA A 95 13.53 3.10 11.14
CA ALA A 95 14.34 1.88 11.16
C ALA A 95 13.68 0.67 10.49
N VAL A 96 12.35 0.66 10.31
CA VAL A 96 11.66 -0.36 9.50
C VAL A 96 11.98 -0.22 8.02
N GLY A 97 12.00 1.02 7.52
CA GLY A 97 12.26 1.34 6.12
C GLY A 97 13.69 0.97 5.68
N ASP A 98 14.64 1.00 6.62
CA ASP A 98 16.06 0.76 6.37
C ASP A 98 16.48 -0.73 6.43
N ARG A 99 15.56 -1.66 6.76
CA ARG A 99 15.92 -3.07 6.97
C ARG A 99 16.40 -3.75 5.67
N PRO A 100 17.57 -4.45 5.69
CA PRO A 100 18.03 -5.27 4.58
C PRO A 100 17.08 -6.46 4.36
N GLY A 101 16.54 -6.61 3.15
CA GLY A 101 15.48 -7.58 2.83
C GLY A 101 14.38 -7.01 1.94
N GLY A 102 14.33 -5.67 1.83
CA GLY A 102 13.66 -4.97 0.74
C GLY A 102 12.27 -4.41 1.07
N PRO A 103 11.70 -3.62 0.13
CA PRO A 103 10.50 -2.78 0.27
C PRO A 103 9.15 -3.50 0.55
N GLN A 104 9.16 -4.74 1.02
CA GLN A 104 7.99 -5.63 1.01
C GLN A 104 7.26 -5.73 2.36
N SER A 105 7.69 -4.97 3.35
CA SER A 105 7.11 -4.91 4.70
C SER A 105 5.94 -3.94 4.77
N TYR A 106 4.87 -4.37 5.41
CA TYR A 106 3.75 -3.51 5.81
C TYR A 106 4.11 -2.82 7.12
N ALA A 107 3.90 -1.51 7.22
CA ALA A 107 4.07 -0.76 8.46
C ALA A 107 2.96 0.28 8.64
N SER A 108 2.52 0.45 9.88
CA SER A 108 1.60 1.52 10.28
C SER A 108 1.75 1.79 11.77
N ALA A 109 1.53 3.03 12.18
CA ALA A 109 1.52 3.41 13.58
C ALA A 109 0.20 4.07 13.97
N TRP A 110 -0.25 3.78 15.19
CA TRP A 110 -1.28 4.58 15.85
C TRP A 110 -0.61 5.53 16.83
N ILE A 111 -0.94 6.81 16.76
CA ILE A 111 -0.30 7.88 17.54
C ILE A 111 -1.32 8.46 18.51
N ASP A 112 -0.96 8.54 19.80
CA ASP A 112 -1.75 9.21 20.82
C ASP A 112 -1.53 10.73 20.74
N LEU A 113 -2.46 11.42 20.07
CA LEU A 113 -2.46 12.88 19.93
C LEU A 113 -3.03 13.62 21.15
N LEU A 114 -3.45 12.90 22.19
CA LEU A 114 -3.99 13.48 23.43
C LEU A 114 -2.99 13.45 24.59
N ALA A 115 -1.95 12.61 24.50
CA ALA A 115 -0.88 12.55 25.49
C ALA A 115 -0.11 13.88 25.59
N ARG A 116 0.27 14.24 26.82
CA ARG A 116 0.97 15.50 27.15
C ARG A 116 2.33 15.25 27.78
N GLY A 117 3.19 16.27 27.74
CA GLY A 117 4.53 16.22 28.33
C GLY A 117 5.41 15.18 27.64
N ARG A 118 6.22 14.46 28.41
CA ARG A 118 7.17 13.46 27.88
C ARG A 118 6.55 12.29 27.13
N ALA A 119 5.22 12.13 27.16
CA ALA A 119 4.51 11.03 26.51
C ALA A 119 3.81 11.49 25.22
N THR A 120 3.92 12.76 24.83
CA THR A 120 3.29 13.29 23.62
C THR A 120 3.71 12.49 22.41
N GLY A 121 2.72 12.03 21.63
CA GLY A 121 2.93 11.22 20.43
C GLY A 121 3.39 9.79 20.69
N ARG A 122 3.32 9.29 21.93
CA ARG A 122 3.46 7.85 22.20
C ARG A 122 2.54 7.06 21.27
N GLY A 123 2.91 5.85 20.93
CA GLY A 123 2.17 5.13 19.91
C GLY A 123 2.36 3.63 19.93
N VAL A 124 1.66 3.00 18.99
CA VAL A 124 1.76 1.56 18.73
C VAL A 124 2.16 1.39 17.28
N LEU A 125 3.36 0.86 17.04
CA LEU A 125 3.87 0.51 15.73
C LEU A 125 3.52 -0.95 15.44
N THR A 126 2.81 -1.18 14.34
CA THR A 126 2.52 -2.51 13.81
C THR A 126 3.26 -2.70 12.50
N GLN A 127 4.03 -3.77 12.40
CA GLN A 127 4.77 -4.18 11.21
C GLN A 127 4.34 -5.58 10.80
N GLY A 128 4.42 -5.91 9.53
CA GLY A 128 4.26 -7.28 9.09
C GLY A 128 4.80 -7.58 7.71
N GLU A 129 4.87 -8.86 7.40
CA GLU A 129 5.32 -9.40 6.12
C GLU A 129 4.57 -10.68 5.78
N HIS A 130 4.49 -11.04 4.50
CA HIS A 130 3.87 -12.31 4.12
C HIS A 130 4.64 -13.48 4.74
N ALA A 131 3.92 -14.30 5.50
CA ALA A 131 4.50 -15.44 6.18
C ALA A 131 5.00 -16.47 5.15
N PRO A 132 6.27 -16.90 5.18
CA PRO A 132 6.72 -18.01 4.37
C PRO A 132 6.09 -19.33 4.85
N LEU A 133 5.99 -20.32 3.98
CA LEU A 133 5.45 -21.65 4.35
C LEU A 133 6.19 -22.30 5.53
N SER A 134 7.48 -21.99 5.70
CA SER A 134 8.33 -22.53 6.75
C SER A 134 7.92 -22.12 8.17
N VAL A 135 7.29 -20.95 8.35
CA VAL A 135 6.85 -20.48 9.68
C VAL A 135 5.44 -20.94 10.04
N LEU A 136 4.70 -21.52 9.07
CA LEU A 136 3.36 -22.02 9.33
C LEU A 136 3.40 -23.32 10.15
N PRO A 137 2.41 -23.58 11.04
CA PRO A 137 2.27 -24.87 11.69
C PRO A 137 1.94 -25.96 10.67
N ALA A 138 2.30 -27.21 10.95
CA ALA A 138 2.21 -28.32 9.97
C ALA A 138 0.81 -28.52 9.37
N HIS A 139 -0.25 -28.24 10.13
CA HIS A 139 -1.64 -28.34 9.64
C HIS A 139 -2.00 -27.25 8.61
N ALA A 140 -1.29 -26.13 8.60
CA ALA A 140 -1.52 -24.99 7.71
C ALA A 140 -0.59 -24.98 6.48
N ARG A 141 0.29 -25.98 6.30
CA ARG A 141 1.23 -26.09 5.16
C ARG A 141 0.66 -26.85 3.96
N ARG A 142 -0.57 -27.37 4.05
CA ARG A 142 -1.22 -28.18 3.01
C ARG A 142 -2.46 -27.45 2.50
N THR A 143 -2.26 -26.53 1.56
CA THR A 143 -3.32 -25.86 0.80
C THR A 143 -2.90 -25.76 -0.64
#